data_AF-A0A7C0WQQ0-F1
#
_entry.id   AF-A0A7C0WQQ0-F1
#
_cell.length_a   1.000
_cell.length_b   1.000
_cell.length_c   1.000
_cell.angle_alpha   90.00
_cell.angle_beta   90.00
_cell.angle_gamma   90.00
#
_symmetry.space_group_name_H-M   'P 1'
#
loop_
_entity.id
_entity.type
_entity.pdbx_description
1 polymer ?
#
loop_
_entity_poly.entity_id
_entity_poly.type
_entity_poly.pdbx_seq_one_letter_code
_entity_poly.pdbx_strand_id
1 'polypeptide(L)'
;MSTDDDTKIRELLTTYERALNTSNAALAASCYTTDGVFMPTTLPTSSGGDLEKAYAGIFEVIALDIVFTFEEVVVTGGDYAFVLTSSSGTQTVLAPEVTASESNRE
;
A
#
# COMPACT_ATOMS: atom_id res chain seq x y z
N MET A 1 -17.03 18.85 -3.55
CA MET A 1 -16.31 17.77 -4.23
C MET A 1 -15.96 18.26 -5.61
N SER A 2 -14.69 18.52 -5.92
CA SER A 2 -14.30 18.39 -7.32
C SER A 2 -14.14 16.90 -7.55
N THR A 3 -14.75 16.36 -8.59
CA THR A 3 -14.56 14.96 -9.01
C THR A 3 -13.09 14.62 -9.28
N ASP A 4 -12.26 15.65 -9.44
CA ASP A 4 -10.81 15.57 -9.70
C ASP A 4 -10.01 15.02 -8.50
N ASP A 5 -10.34 15.40 -7.26
CA ASP A 5 -9.56 14.98 -6.08
C ASP A 5 -9.78 13.49 -5.77
N ASP A 6 -11.03 13.02 -5.81
CA ASP A 6 -11.35 11.58 -5.64
C ASP A 6 -10.64 10.73 -6.70
N THR A 7 -10.62 11.19 -7.95
CA THR A 7 -9.93 10.49 -9.04
C THR A 7 -8.44 10.36 -8.76
N LYS A 8 -7.76 11.45 -8.37
CA LYS A 8 -6.32 11.43 -8.07
C LYS A 8 -5.96 10.58 -6.86
N ILE A 9 -6.80 10.58 -5.82
CA ILE A 9 -6.61 9.73 -4.64
C ILE A 9 -6.69 8.26 -5.03
N ARG A 10 -7.67 7.89 -5.85
CA ARG A 10 -7.81 6.53 -6.36
C ARG A 10 -6.63 6.12 -7.23
N GLU A 11 -6.18 6.99 -8.13
CA GLU A 11 -5.00 6.75 -8.97
C GLU A 11 -3.72 6.54 -8.15
N LEU A 12 -3.53 7.31 -7.07
CA LEU A 12 -2.42 7.12 -6.14
C LEU A 12 -2.48 5.74 -5.48
N LEU A 13 -3.64 5.35 -4.96
CA LEU A 13 -3.80 4.05 -4.30
C LEU A 13 -3.75 2.86 -5.28
N THR A 14 -4.20 3.02 -6.52
CA THR A 14 -3.96 2.02 -7.58
C THR A 14 -2.48 1.93 -7.95
N THR A 15 -1.73 3.05 -7.91
CA THR A 15 -0.28 3.02 -8.10
C THR A 15 0.43 2.28 -6.97
N TYR A 16 -0.03 2.49 -5.73
CA TYR A 16 0.46 1.78 -4.57
C TYR A 16 0.13 0.27 -4.62
N GLU A 17 -1.11 -0.12 -4.96
CA GLU A 17 -1.50 -1.51 -5.22
C GLU A 17 -0.58 -2.16 -6.26
N ARG A 18 -0.32 -1.48 -7.38
CA ARG A 18 0.61 -1.97 -8.40
C ARG A 18 2.01 -2.16 -7.85
N ALA A 19 2.49 -1.26 -7.00
CA ALA A 19 3.80 -1.39 -6.38
C ALA A 19 3.89 -2.66 -5.51
N LEU A 20 2.85 -2.95 -4.73
CA LEU A 20 2.75 -4.17 -3.92
C LEU A 20 2.76 -5.44 -4.79
N ASN A 21 1.90 -5.48 -5.81
CA ASN A 21 1.78 -6.62 -6.71
C ASN A 21 3.04 -6.88 -7.57
N THR A 22 3.80 -5.82 -7.87
CA THR A 22 5.05 -5.94 -8.65
C THR A 22 6.30 -6.01 -7.78
N SER A 23 6.15 -6.07 -6.45
CA SER A 23 7.27 -6.08 -5.50
C SER A 23 8.25 -4.91 -5.71
N ASN A 24 7.72 -3.74 -6.09
CA ASN A 24 8.51 -2.56 -6.43
C ASN A 24 8.60 -1.60 -5.24
N ALA A 25 9.66 -1.78 -4.44
CA ALA A 25 9.88 -1.01 -3.21
C ALA A 25 10.00 0.50 -3.45
N ALA A 26 10.71 0.91 -4.51
CA ALA A 26 10.88 2.32 -4.85
C ALA A 26 9.55 2.97 -5.25
N LEU A 27 8.70 2.26 -6.01
CA LEU A 27 7.37 2.74 -6.38
C LEU A 27 6.46 2.84 -5.15
N ALA A 28 6.50 1.86 -4.25
CA ALA A 28 5.72 1.89 -3.01
C ALA A 28 6.11 3.09 -2.15
N ALA A 29 7.42 3.31 -1.93
CA ALA A 29 7.93 4.45 -1.19
C ALA A 29 7.59 5.81 -1.85
N SER A 30 7.56 5.88 -3.18
CA SER A 30 7.21 7.11 -3.91
C SER A 30 5.76 7.56 -3.74
N CYS A 31 4.88 6.69 -3.23
CA CYS A 31 3.49 7.03 -2.92
C CYS A 31 3.33 7.78 -1.60
N TYR A 32 4.40 7.91 -0.81
CA TYR A 32 4.41 8.60 0.48
C TYR A 32 4.93 10.04 0.35
N THR A 33 4.54 10.88 1.30
CA THR A 33 5.22 12.15 1.54
C THR A 33 6.64 11.91 2.07
N THR A 34 7.48 12.94 2.08
CA THR A 34 8.87 12.85 2.58
C THR A 34 8.96 12.42 4.04
N ASP A 35 7.94 12.73 4.83
CA ASP A 35 7.77 12.37 6.24
C ASP A 35 6.71 11.27 6.45
N GLY A 36 6.28 10.60 5.38
CA GLY A 36 5.25 9.59 5.42
C GLY A 36 5.61 8.42 6.34
N VAL A 37 4.59 7.78 6.91
CA VAL A 37 4.74 6.72 7.91
C VAL A 37 4.03 5.46 7.44
N PHE A 38 4.72 4.33 7.52
CA PHE A 38 4.20 3.01 7.21
C PHE A 38 4.12 2.16 8.49
N MET A 39 2.93 1.62 8.78
CA MET A 39 2.61 0.86 9.99
C MET A 39 2.01 -0.51 9.65
N PRO A 40 2.83 -1.48 9.22
CA PRO A 40 2.36 -2.85 8.97
C PRO A 40 1.97 -3.57 10.27
N THR A 41 1.09 -4.56 10.17
CA THR A 41 0.52 -5.27 11.33
C THR A 41 1.53 -6.09 12.15
N THR A 42 2.62 -6.56 11.54
CA THR A 42 3.58 -7.50 12.15
C THR A 42 5.02 -7.01 12.16
N LEU A 43 5.32 -5.87 11.53
CA LEU A 43 6.66 -5.31 11.41
C LEU A 43 6.76 -3.94 12.09
N PRO A 44 7.97 -3.48 12.44
CA PRO A 44 8.15 -2.15 13.01
C PRO A 44 7.65 -1.05 12.06
N THR A 45 7.17 0.04 12.65
CA THR A 45 6.89 1.29 11.94
C THR A 45 8.15 1.80 11.23
N SER A 46 8.00 2.23 9.98
CA SER A 46 9.06 2.88 9.19
C SER A 46 8.57 4.24 8.70
N SER A 47 9.48 5.19 8.51
CA SER A 47 9.11 6.55 8.11
C SER A 47 10.14 7.21 7.19
N GLY A 48 9.67 8.08 6.31
CA GLY A 48 10.50 8.88 5.42
C GLY A 48 11.51 8.06 4.61
N GLY A 49 12.80 8.39 4.71
CA GLY A 49 13.87 7.75 3.92
C GLY A 49 14.03 6.24 4.15
N ASP A 50 13.47 5.68 5.22
CA ASP A 50 13.55 4.24 5.51
C ASP A 50 12.47 3.41 4.80
N LEU A 51 11.46 4.05 4.19
CA LEU A 51 10.32 3.37 3.58
C LEU A 51 10.71 2.40 2.47
N GLU A 52 11.60 2.81 1.55
CA GLU A 52 12.03 1.94 0.45
C GLU A 52 12.72 0.68 0.97
N LYS A 53 13.59 0.82 1.98
CA LYS A 53 14.27 -0.31 2.60
C LYS A 53 13.29 -1.24 3.31
N ALA A 54 12.28 -0.68 3.98
CA ALA A 54 11.25 -1.46 4.65
C ALA A 54 10.45 -2.32 3.65
N TYR A 55 10.00 -1.72 2.53
CA TYR A 55 9.33 -2.47 1.46
C TYR A 55 10.23 -3.50 0.80
N ALA A 56 11.49 -3.18 0.53
CA ALA A 56 12.44 -4.11 -0.05
C ALA A 56 12.59 -5.36 0.84
N GLY A 57 12.72 -5.19 2.16
CA GLY A 57 12.79 -6.32 3.10
C GLY A 57 11.52 -7.17 3.14
N ILE A 58 10.33 -6.59 2.94
CA ILE A 58 9.08 -7.34 2.81
C ILE A 58 9.10 -8.18 1.52
N PHE A 59 9.46 -7.53 0.40
CA PHE A 59 9.45 -8.15 -0.93
C PHE A 59 10.55 -9.21 -1.14
N GLU A 60 11.59 -9.24 -0.30
CA GLU A 60 12.54 -10.35 -0.23
C GLU A 60 11.92 -11.65 0.32
N VAL A 61 10.85 -11.53 1.12
CA VAL A 61 10.24 -12.66 1.82
C VAL A 61 8.91 -13.09 1.18
N ILE A 62 8.12 -12.12 0.73
CA ILE A 62 6.77 -12.36 0.22
C ILE A 62 6.50 -11.66 -1.10
N ALA A 63 5.69 -12.29 -1.95
CA ALA A 63 5.05 -11.66 -3.11
C ALA A 63 3.54 -11.61 -2.89
N LEU A 64 2.93 -10.49 -3.26
CA LEU A 64 1.49 -10.26 -3.15
C LEU A 64 0.84 -10.31 -4.54
N ASP A 65 -0.36 -10.88 -4.59
CA ASP A 65 -1.29 -10.77 -5.73
C ASP A 65 -2.66 -10.38 -5.15
N ILE A 66 -2.91 -9.08 -5.05
CA ILE A 66 -4.02 -8.50 -4.29
C ILE A 66 -4.73 -7.40 -5.08
N VAL A 67 -6.02 -7.22 -4.78
CA VAL A 67 -6.86 -6.15 -5.32
C VAL A 67 -7.42 -5.33 -4.16
N PHE A 68 -7.32 -4.01 -4.26
CA PHE A 68 -7.92 -3.07 -3.34
C PHE A 68 -9.38 -2.80 -3.70
N THR A 69 -10.21 -2.79 -2.67
CA THR A 69 -11.59 -2.30 -2.69
C THR A 69 -11.66 -1.03 -1.87
N PHE A 70 -12.19 0.04 -2.45
CA PHE A 70 -12.36 1.32 -1.77
C PHE A 70 -13.70 1.31 -1.04
N GLU A 71 -13.66 1.29 0.29
CA GLU A 71 -14.85 1.31 1.15
C GLU A 71 -15.33 2.74 1.38
N GLU A 72 -14.40 3.66 1.64
CA GLU A 72 -14.70 5.05 1.92
C GLU A 72 -13.59 5.98 1.44
N VAL A 73 -13.95 7.13 0.86
CA VAL A 73 -13.03 8.22 0.52
C VAL A 73 -13.62 9.51 1.09
N VAL A 74 -12.93 10.11 2.05
CA VAL A 74 -13.34 11.34 2.73
C VAL A 74 -12.32 12.43 2.47
N VAL A 75 -12.63 13.35 1.56
CA VAL A 75 -11.84 14.58 1.38
C VAL A 75 -12.27 15.60 2.42
N THR A 76 -11.34 16.00 3.28
CA THR A 76 -11.54 17.02 4.31
C THR A 76 -11.08 18.38 3.81
N GLY A 77 -11.41 19.45 4.53
CA GLY A 77 -10.87 20.77 4.21
C GLY A 77 -9.37 20.84 4.49
N GLY A 78 -8.64 21.63 3.69
CA GLY A 78 -7.21 21.90 3.94
C GLY A 78 -6.25 20.88 3.33
N ASP A 79 -6.55 20.36 2.13
CA ASP A 79 -5.69 19.47 1.33
C ASP A 79 -5.47 18.05 1.88
N TYR A 80 -6.33 17.60 2.81
CA TYR A 80 -6.26 16.26 3.39
C TYR A 80 -7.43 15.39 2.95
N ALA A 81 -7.15 14.10 2.76
CA ALA A 81 -8.18 13.08 2.60
C ALA A 81 -7.83 11.84 3.43
N PHE A 82 -8.87 11.11 3.83
CA PHE A 82 -8.76 9.81 4.46
C PHE A 82 -9.43 8.78 3.55
N VAL A 83 -8.78 7.62 3.40
CA VAL A 83 -9.31 6.52 2.61
C VAL A 83 -9.32 5.28 3.50
N LEU A 84 -10.41 4.53 3.41
CA LEU A 84 -10.52 3.20 3.97
C LEU A 84 -10.59 2.21 2.80
N THR A 85 -9.66 1.26 2.78
CA THR A 85 -9.63 0.17 1.81
C THR A 85 -9.72 -1.19 2.49
N SER A 86 -10.13 -2.18 1.72
CA SER A 86 -9.88 -3.59 2.01
C SER A 86 -9.08 -4.20 0.87
N SER A 87 -8.18 -5.13 1.18
CA SER A 87 -7.47 -5.93 0.19
C SER A 87 -7.93 -7.38 0.25
N SER A 88 -7.90 -8.04 -0.90
CA SER A 88 -8.06 -9.49 -0.97
C SER A 88 -7.25 -10.07 -2.12
N GLY A 89 -6.75 -11.30 -1.92
CA GLY A 89 -6.02 -12.01 -2.93
C GLY A 89 -5.18 -13.12 -2.34
N THR A 90 -3.91 -13.17 -2.71
CA THR A 90 -2.96 -14.15 -2.22
C THR A 90 -1.63 -13.54 -1.82
N GLN A 91 -0.98 -14.20 -0.88
CA GLN A 91 0.40 -13.97 -0.50
C GLN A 91 1.17 -15.24 -0.74
N THR A 92 2.33 -15.13 -1.40
CA THR A 92 3.28 -16.21 -1.58
C THR A 92 4.52 -15.93 -0.74
N VAL A 93 4.85 -16.82 0.19
CA VAL A 93 6.16 -16.83 0.85
C VAL A 93 7.17 -17.40 -0.14
N LEU A 94 8.14 -16.60 -0.58
CA LEU A 94 9.05 -16.95 -1.68
C LEU A 94 9.94 -18.16 -1.39
N ALA A 95 10.33 -18.34 -0.12
CA ALA A 95 10.97 -19.55 0.37
C ALA A 95 10.20 -20.00 1.62
N PRO A 96 9.25 -20.96 1.50
CA PRO A 96 9.38 -22.17 0.67
C PRO A 96 8.42 -22.26 -0.54
N GLU A 97 8.07 -21.15 -1.21
CA GLU A 97 7.11 -21.10 -2.33
C GLU A 97 5.69 -21.55 -1.94
N VAL A 98 5.22 -21.11 -0.77
CA VAL A 98 3.88 -21.43 -0.28
C VAL A 98 2.96 -20.24 -0.44
N THR A 99 1.88 -20.44 -1.18
CA THR A 99 0.82 -19.45 -1.40
C THR A 99 -0.37 -19.72 -0.47
N ALA A 100 -0.89 -18.66 0.13
CA ALA A 100 -2.11 -18.68 0.93
C ALA A 100 -3.01 -17.49 0.59
N SER A 101 -4.29 -17.59 0.92
CA SER A 101 -5.20 -16.44 0.83
C SER A 101 -4.75 -15.33 1.75
N GLU A 102 -4.82 -14.10 1.25
CA GLU A 102 -4.48 -12.87 1.96
C GLU A 102 -5.71 -11.96 1.95
N SER A 103 -5.92 -11.29 3.08
CA SER A 103 -6.89 -10.21 3.16
C SER A 103 -6.48 -9.26 4.29
N ASN A 104 -6.54 -7.98 3.98
CA ASN A 104 -6.26 -6.92 4.93
C ASN A 104 -7.34 -5.84 4.86
N ARG A 105 -7.33 -4.96 5.87
CA ARG A 105 -8.17 -3.77 5.92
C ARG A 105 -7.33 -2.61 6.44
N GLU A 106 -7.25 -1.56 5.65
CA GLU A 106 -6.33 -0.43 5.81
C GLU A 106 -7.04 0.91 5.84
#